data_AF-A0A816G6L4-F1
#
_entry.id   AF-A0A816G6L4-F1
#
_cell.length_a   1.000
_cell.length_b   1.000
_cell.length_c   1.000
_cell.angle_alpha   90.00
_cell.angle_beta   90.00
_cell.angle_gamma   90.00
#
_symmetry.space_group_name_H-M   'P 1'
#
loop_
_entity.id
_entity.type
_entity.pdbx_description
1 polymer ?
#
loop_
_entity_poly.entity_id
_entity_poly.type
_entity_poly.pdbx_seq_one_letter_code
_entity_poly.pdbx_strand_id
1 'polypeptide(L)'
;MNNEQNEYINRLITIREKQAEIWNEQLMLEIRIHCKFLPQNFDLLENFISSIGYLPLNNNAKAIEIENKRYKIIQEAKRQWLNYFLNIYEIKIQEYEQQYQNEFIKLESLFSNNIDIINDKTMLNKIKEQTNNRINSLKKDIHDHSTSLQVLI
;
A
#
# COMPACT_ATOMS: atom_id res chain seq x y z
N MET A 1 13.07 17.41 28.54
CA MET A 1 13.00 17.35 27.06
C MET A 1 13.07 18.76 26.52
N ASN A 2 14.01 19.04 25.61
CA ASN A 2 14.17 20.36 25.00
C ASN A 2 13.21 20.53 23.79
N ASN A 3 13.00 21.77 23.31
CA ASN A 3 12.10 22.07 22.19
C ASN A 3 12.49 21.33 20.91
N GLU A 4 13.78 21.09 20.68
CA GLU A 4 14.30 20.41 19.50
C GLU A 4 13.94 18.91 19.50
N GLN A 5 14.03 18.23 20.63
CA GLN A 5 13.60 16.83 20.80
C GLN A 5 12.10 16.67 20.55
N ASN A 6 11.28 17.61 21.04
CA ASN A 6 9.84 17.65 20.77
C ASN A 6 9.54 17.77 19.27
N GLU A 7 10.31 18.58 18.55
CA GLU A 7 10.15 18.76 17.11
C GLU A 7 10.43 17.48 16.34
N TYR A 8 11.51 16.77 16.66
CA TYR A 8 11.84 15.48 16.03
C TYR A 8 10.80 14.40 16.34
N ILE A 9 10.29 14.33 17.58
CA ILE A 9 9.21 13.40 17.94
C ILE A 9 7.95 13.69 17.11
N ASN A 10 7.57 14.96 16.97
CA ASN A 10 6.41 15.34 16.15
C ASN A 10 6.60 14.99 14.66
N ARG A 11 7.82 15.15 14.12
CA ARG A 11 8.14 14.72 12.76
C ARG A 11 8.03 13.20 12.59
N LEU A 12 8.53 12.42 13.54
CA LEU A 12 8.41 10.96 13.53
C LEU A 12 6.95 10.50 13.58
N ILE A 13 6.13 11.14 14.42
CA ILE A 13 4.68 10.88 14.49
C ILE A 13 4.03 11.19 13.14
N THR A 14 4.32 12.36 12.55
CA THR A 14 3.77 12.78 11.25
C THR A 14 4.13 11.78 10.14
N ILE A 15 5.37 11.27 10.13
CA ILE A 15 5.80 10.26 9.15
C ILE A 15 4.99 8.96 9.31
N ARG A 16 4.74 8.53 10.55
CA ARG A 16 3.93 7.33 10.82
C ARG A 16 2.46 7.52 10.46
N GLU A 17 1.90 8.70 10.66
CA GLU A 17 0.54 9.04 10.21
C GLU A 17 0.44 8.92 8.68
N LYS A 18 1.39 9.49 7.94
CA LYS A 18 1.44 9.39 6.47
C LYS A 18 1.61 7.95 5.98
N GLN A 19 2.41 7.13 6.65
CA GLN A 19 2.49 5.71 6.32
C GLN A 19 1.14 5.03 6.53
N ALA A 20 0.44 5.30 7.64
CA ALA A 20 -0.87 4.73 7.92
C ALA A 20 -1.93 5.15 6.87
N GLU A 21 -1.88 6.39 6.39
CA GLU A 21 -2.71 6.87 5.28
C GLU A 21 -2.48 6.05 4.00
N ILE A 22 -1.22 5.81 3.62
CA ILE A 22 -0.88 4.99 2.44
C ILE A 22 -1.37 3.55 2.60
N TRP A 23 -1.20 2.95 3.77
CA TRP A 23 -1.72 1.62 4.05
C TRP A 23 -3.25 1.57 3.90
N ASN A 24 -3.96 2.60 4.38
CA ASN A 24 -5.40 2.71 4.19
C ASN A 24 -5.78 2.85 2.71
N GLU A 25 -5.05 3.66 1.93
CA GLU A 25 -5.29 3.80 0.49
C GLU A 25 -5.10 2.46 -0.25
N GLN A 26 -4.06 1.70 0.10
CA GLN A 26 -3.82 0.37 -0.45
C GLN A 26 -4.95 -0.60 -0.07
N LEU A 27 -5.37 -0.63 1.20
CA LEU A 27 -6.48 -1.46 1.67
C LEU A 27 -7.78 -1.13 0.92
N MET A 28 -8.07 0.16 0.73
CA MET A 28 -9.25 0.59 -0.03
C MET A 28 -9.20 0.16 -1.50
N LEU A 29 -8.01 0.13 -2.11
CA LEU A 29 -7.83 -0.41 -3.45
C LEU A 29 -8.13 -1.92 -3.48
N GLU A 30 -7.60 -2.69 -2.53
CA GLU A 30 -7.84 -4.13 -2.41
C GLU A 30 -9.32 -4.46 -2.22
N ILE A 31 -10.02 -3.73 -1.34
CA ILE A 31 -11.47 -3.85 -1.12
C ILE A 31 -12.22 -3.58 -2.43
N ARG A 32 -11.88 -2.49 -3.15
CA ARG A 32 -12.53 -2.17 -4.43
C ARG A 32 -12.38 -3.28 -5.46
N ILE A 33 -11.18 -3.86 -5.57
CA ILE A 33 -10.91 -4.98 -6.47
C ILE A 33 -11.77 -6.19 -6.08
N HIS A 34 -11.83 -6.52 -4.79
CA HIS A 34 -12.61 -7.64 -4.30
C HIS A 34 -14.11 -7.47 -4.57
N CYS A 35 -14.63 -6.27 -4.34
CA CYS A 35 -16.01 -5.91 -4.65
C CYS A 35 -16.28 -5.70 -6.15
N LYS A 36 -15.32 -5.99 -7.03
CA LYS A 36 -15.40 -5.77 -8.49
C LYS A 36 -15.67 -4.33 -8.89
N PHE A 37 -15.38 -3.36 -8.01
CA PHE A 37 -15.41 -1.93 -8.30
C PHE A 37 -14.09 -1.50 -8.93
N LEU A 38 -13.85 -1.96 -10.15
CA LEU A 38 -12.71 -1.52 -10.94
C LEU A 38 -12.94 -0.09 -11.46
N PRO A 39 -11.85 0.65 -11.79
CA PRO A 39 -11.97 1.94 -12.46
C PRO A 39 -12.85 1.85 -13.72
N GLN A 40 -13.70 2.85 -13.93
CA GLN A 40 -14.59 2.96 -15.10
C GLN A 40 -13.84 2.85 -16.45
N ASN A 41 -12.55 3.17 -16.48
CA ASN A 41 -11.71 3.02 -17.66
C ASN A 41 -11.65 1.56 -18.17
N PHE A 42 -11.84 0.56 -17.29
CA PHE A 42 -11.94 -0.83 -17.70
C PHE A 42 -13.25 -1.15 -18.40
N ASP A 43 -14.36 -0.56 -17.96
CA ASP A 43 -15.64 -0.68 -18.66
C ASP A 43 -15.56 -0.03 -20.05
N LEU A 44 -14.88 1.12 -20.15
CA LEU A 44 -14.62 1.79 -21.42
C LEU A 44 -13.73 0.94 -22.34
N LEU A 45 -12.68 0.32 -21.80
CA LEU A 45 -11.81 -0.59 -22.55
C LEU A 45 -12.58 -1.82 -23.04
N GLU A 46 -13.41 -2.41 -22.19
CA GLU A 46 -14.24 -3.55 -22.50
C GLU A 46 -15.25 -3.21 -23.62
N ASN A 47 -15.89 -2.05 -23.55
CA ASN A 47 -16.77 -1.54 -24.59
C ASN A 47 -16.04 -1.27 -25.92
N PHE A 48 -14.85 -0.66 -25.86
CA PHE A 48 -14.01 -0.39 -27.05
C PHE A 48 -13.58 -1.69 -27.74
N ILE A 49 -13.11 -2.66 -26.96
CA ILE A 49 -12.67 -3.95 -27.50
C ILE A 49 -13.86 -4.75 -28.07
N SER A 50 -15.04 -4.63 -27.45
CA SER A 50 -16.26 -5.28 -27.91
C SER A 50 -16.80 -4.68 -29.21
N SER A 51 -16.70 -3.36 -29.40
CA SER A 51 -17.19 -2.67 -30.60
C SER A 51 -16.40 -2.96 -31.87
N ILE A 52 -15.10 -3.27 -31.74
CA ILE A 52 -14.24 -3.74 -32.84
C ILE A 52 -14.71 -5.10 -33.41
N GLY A 53 -15.63 -5.77 -32.71
CA GLY A 53 -16.02 -7.14 -32.94
C GLY A 53 -17.29 -7.44 -33.69
N TYR A 54 -18.01 -6.45 -34.17
CA TYR A 54 -19.23 -6.67 -34.94
C TYR A 54 -18.89 -7.09 -36.38
N LEU A 55 -18.23 -8.25 -36.52
CA LEU A 55 -18.05 -8.94 -37.79
C LEU A 55 -19.01 -10.14 -37.77
N PRO A 56 -19.91 -10.28 -38.76
CA PRO A 56 -20.79 -11.44 -38.84
C PRO A 56 -19.94 -12.66 -39.19
N LEU A 57 -19.44 -13.34 -38.16
CA LEU A 57 -18.66 -14.55 -38.30
C LEU A 57 -19.61 -15.73 -38.50
N ASN A 58 -19.71 -16.23 -39.74
CA ASN A 58 -20.38 -17.49 -40.06
C ASN A 58 -19.72 -18.74 -39.41
N ASN A 59 -18.72 -18.55 -38.54
CA ASN A 59 -17.94 -19.62 -37.93
C ASN A 59 -17.85 -19.39 -36.40
N ASN A 60 -18.65 -20.16 -35.66
CA ASN A 60 -18.73 -20.12 -34.20
C ASN A 60 -17.36 -20.32 -33.53
N ALA A 61 -16.47 -21.14 -34.09
CA ALA A 61 -15.15 -21.36 -33.51
C ALA A 61 -14.27 -20.11 -33.57
N LYS A 62 -14.33 -19.35 -34.68
CA LYS A 62 -13.61 -18.07 -34.81
C LYS A 62 -14.18 -16.99 -33.89
N ALA A 63 -15.51 -16.98 -33.69
CA ALA A 63 -16.14 -16.06 -32.74
C ALA A 63 -15.64 -16.30 -31.31
N ILE A 64 -15.64 -17.57 -30.87
CA ILE A 64 -15.14 -17.99 -29.55
C ILE A 64 -13.64 -17.64 -29.38
N GLU A 65 -12.82 -17.88 -30.40
CA GLU A 65 -11.38 -17.57 -30.33
C GLU A 65 -11.13 -16.06 -30.15
N ILE A 66 -11.87 -15.23 -30.89
CA ILE A 66 -11.78 -13.77 -30.79
C ILE A 66 -12.24 -13.29 -29.42
N GLU A 67 -13.35 -13.79 -28.91
CA GLU A 67 -13.84 -13.46 -27.57
C GLU A 67 -12.84 -13.83 -26.47
N ASN A 68 -12.24 -15.01 -26.56
CA ASN A 68 -11.17 -15.43 -25.65
C ASN A 68 -9.94 -14.52 -25.71
N LYS A 69 -9.54 -14.06 -26.91
CA LYS A 69 -8.44 -13.09 -27.06
C LYS A 69 -8.76 -11.75 -26.41
N ARG A 70 -9.99 -11.24 -26.58
CA ARG A 70 -10.46 -10.00 -25.95
C ARG A 70 -10.44 -10.10 -24.43
N TYR A 71 -10.99 -11.18 -23.90
CA TYR A 71 -10.98 -11.45 -22.47
C TYR A 71 -9.55 -11.42 -21.93
N LYS A 72 -8.60 -12.11 -22.59
CA LYS A 72 -7.18 -12.09 -22.19
C LYS A 72 -6.57 -10.69 -22.17
N ILE A 73 -6.85 -9.86 -23.17
CA ILE A 73 -6.34 -8.48 -23.23
C ILE A 73 -6.88 -7.65 -22.05
N ILE A 74 -8.17 -7.75 -21.77
CA ILE A 74 -8.81 -7.01 -20.67
C ILE A 74 -8.23 -7.45 -19.32
N GLN A 75 -8.08 -8.77 -19.11
CA GLN A 75 -7.50 -9.30 -17.87
C GLN A 75 -6.04 -8.88 -17.69
N GLU A 76 -5.25 -8.87 -18.78
CA GLU A 76 -3.87 -8.43 -18.72
C GLU A 76 -3.76 -6.93 -18.42
N ALA A 77 -4.62 -6.09 -19.02
CA ALA A 77 -4.67 -4.67 -18.72
C ALA A 77 -5.03 -4.42 -17.25
N LYS A 78 -6.01 -5.16 -16.70
CA LYS A 78 -6.38 -5.13 -15.28
C LYS A 78 -5.20 -5.51 -14.38
N ARG A 79 -4.48 -6.58 -14.73
CA ARG A 79 -3.29 -7.05 -14.01
C ARG A 79 -2.17 -6.01 -13.99
N GLN A 80 -1.84 -5.43 -15.15
CA GLN A 80 -0.78 -4.44 -15.27
C GLN A 80 -1.09 -3.18 -14.47
N TRP A 81 -2.33 -2.70 -14.55
CA TRP A 81 -2.79 -1.56 -13.77
C TRP A 81 -2.68 -1.84 -12.27
N LEU A 82 -3.14 -3.01 -11.80
CA LEU A 82 -3.04 -3.37 -10.39
C LEU A 82 -1.59 -3.38 -9.90
N ASN A 83 -0.71 -4.05 -10.65
CA ASN A 83 0.72 -4.12 -10.32
C ASN A 83 1.34 -2.72 -10.24
N TYR A 84 0.99 -1.83 -11.17
CA TYR A 84 1.50 -0.46 -11.17
C TYR A 84 1.11 0.30 -9.90
N PHE A 85 -0.16 0.23 -9.47
CA PHE A 85 -0.62 0.92 -8.27
C PHE A 85 -0.06 0.32 -6.98
N LEU A 86 0.01 -1.00 -6.87
CA LEU A 86 0.64 -1.66 -5.71
C LEU A 86 2.11 -1.26 -5.59
N ASN A 87 2.84 -1.23 -6.71
CA ASN A 87 4.23 -0.80 -6.74
C ASN A 87 4.40 0.67 -6.32
N ILE A 88 3.47 1.57 -6.70
CA ILE A 88 3.50 2.96 -6.22
C ILE A 88 3.37 3.03 -4.70
N TYR A 89 2.43 2.29 -4.11
CA TYR A 89 2.25 2.29 -2.65
C TYR A 89 3.46 1.70 -1.94
N GLU A 90 4.03 0.61 -2.46
CA GLU A 90 5.24 0.02 -1.91
C GLU A 90 6.41 1.01 -1.90
N ILE A 91 6.65 1.71 -3.02
CA ILE A 91 7.70 2.74 -3.11
C ILE A 91 7.46 3.83 -2.07
N LYS A 92 6.24 4.37 -1.96
CA LYS A 92 5.93 5.42 -0.98
C LYS A 92 6.16 4.96 0.46
N ILE A 93 5.78 3.72 0.79
CA ILE A 93 6.01 3.14 2.12
C ILE A 93 7.52 3.08 2.42
N GLN A 94 8.33 2.64 1.45
CA GLN A 94 9.78 2.58 1.57
C GLN A 94 10.39 3.98 1.76
N GLU A 95 9.94 4.98 1.01
CA GLU A 95 10.38 6.37 1.15
C GLU A 95 10.11 6.92 2.55
N TYR A 96 8.90 6.71 3.08
CA TYR A 96 8.58 7.16 4.44
C TYR A 96 9.33 6.37 5.51
N GLU A 97 9.61 5.09 5.28
CA GLU A 97 10.42 4.31 6.21
C GLU A 97 11.86 4.84 6.27
N GLN A 98 12.42 5.20 5.11
CA GLN A 98 13.73 5.85 5.05
C GLN A 98 13.74 7.21 5.75
N GLN A 99 12.69 8.03 5.55
CA GLN A 99 12.53 9.31 6.26
C GLN A 99 12.45 9.11 7.77
N TYR A 100 11.68 8.12 8.22
CA TYR A 100 11.56 7.79 9.64
C TYR A 100 12.91 7.42 10.24
N GLN A 101 13.67 6.54 9.59
CA GLN A 101 15.00 6.14 10.04
C GLN A 101 15.95 7.32 10.14
N ASN A 102 15.96 8.21 9.15
CA ASN A 102 16.81 9.40 9.15
C ASN A 102 16.49 10.36 10.31
N GLU A 103 15.21 10.65 10.56
CA GLU A 103 14.81 11.51 11.69
C GLU A 103 15.03 10.82 13.04
N PHE A 104 14.90 9.50 13.11
CA PHE A 104 15.14 8.73 14.32
C PHE A 104 16.62 8.77 14.72
N ILE A 105 17.54 8.61 13.76
CA ILE A 105 18.99 8.71 14.00
C ILE A 105 19.37 10.11 14.52
N LYS A 106 18.74 11.17 14.00
CA LYS A 106 18.96 12.54 14.50
C LYS A 106 18.46 12.72 15.93
N LEU A 107 17.30 12.14 16.26
CA LEU A 107 16.80 12.15 17.63
C LEU A 107 17.75 11.38 18.58
N GLU A 108 18.22 10.20 18.17
CA GLU A 108 19.15 9.37 18.94
C GLU A 108 20.50 10.08 19.20
N SER A 109 21.00 10.85 18.24
CA SER A 109 22.23 11.64 18.41
C SER A 109 22.04 12.79 19.41
N LEU A 110 20.89 13.45 19.41
CA LEU A 110 20.55 14.48 20.40
C LEU A 110 20.48 13.93 21.82
N PHE A 111 20.01 12.70 22.00
CA PHE A 111 20.01 12.03 23.30
C PHE A 111 21.39 11.53 23.71
N SER A 112 22.25 11.16 22.76
CA SER A 112 23.62 10.73 23.06
C SER A 112 24.54 11.90 23.43
N ASN A 113 24.21 13.12 23.00
CA ASN A 113 24.98 14.33 23.29
C ASN A 113 24.57 15.04 24.59
N ASN A 114 23.44 14.66 25.22
CA ASN A 114 23.00 15.19 26.51
C ASN A 114 23.25 14.14 27.62
N ILE A 115 23.94 14.54 28.70
CA ILE A 115 24.64 13.64 29.66
C ILE A 115 23.71 12.87 30.64
N ASP A 116 22.38 12.98 30.57
CA ASP A 116 21.45 12.17 31.38
C ASP A 116 21.13 10.80 30.71
N ILE A 117 22.20 10.02 30.51
CA ILE A 117 22.28 8.84 29.61
C ILE A 117 21.36 7.66 30.00
N ILE A 118 20.88 7.56 31.25
CA ILE A 118 20.16 6.37 31.74
C ILE A 118 18.65 6.47 31.51
N ASN A 119 18.04 7.61 31.81
CA ASN A 119 16.58 7.81 31.64
C ASN A 119 16.20 8.01 30.17
N ASP A 120 17.07 8.68 29.40
CA ASP A 120 16.78 9.00 28.01
C ASP A 120 16.87 7.76 27.11
N LYS A 121 17.87 6.88 27.28
CA LYS A 121 17.95 5.60 26.55
C LYS A 121 16.79 4.65 26.86
N THR A 122 16.34 4.61 28.12
CA THR A 122 15.18 3.78 28.49
C THR A 122 13.88 4.32 27.90
N MET A 123 13.71 5.64 27.83
CA MET A 123 12.57 6.26 27.15
C MET A 123 12.58 6.01 25.65
N LEU A 124 13.75 6.12 25.01
CA LEU A 124 13.92 5.89 23.57
C LEU A 124 13.64 4.43 23.17
N ASN A 125 14.11 3.49 23.98
CA ASN A 125 13.78 2.07 23.81
C ASN A 125 12.28 1.81 23.99
N LYS A 126 11.63 2.43 24.99
CA LYS A 126 10.17 2.32 25.17
C LYS A 126 9.39 2.88 23.99
N ILE A 127 9.80 4.04 23.46
CA ILE A 127 9.17 4.61 22.25
C ILE A 127 9.34 3.64 21.09
N LYS A 128 10.57 3.19 20.81
CA LYS A 128 10.86 2.23 19.74
C LYS A 128 10.03 0.96 19.87
N GLU A 129 9.96 0.39 21.06
CA GLU A 129 9.17 -0.81 21.35
C GLU A 129 7.67 -0.56 21.15
N GLN A 130 7.15 0.55 21.66
CA GLN A 130 5.73 0.89 21.53
C GLN A 130 5.33 1.15 20.07
N THR A 131 6.16 1.86 19.30
CA THR A 131 5.91 2.10 17.87
C THR A 131 6.02 0.82 17.07
N ASN A 132 7.01 -0.04 17.35
CA ASN A 132 7.14 -1.35 16.71
C ASN A 132 5.96 -2.27 17.03
N ASN A 133 5.50 -2.30 18.28
CA ASN A 133 4.34 -3.09 18.68
C ASN A 133 3.08 -2.63 17.95
N ARG A 134 2.90 -1.31 17.80
CA ARG A 134 1.76 -0.73 17.09
C ARG A 134 1.80 -1.05 15.59
N ILE A 135 2.98 -1.00 14.96
CA ILE A 135 3.19 -1.39 13.55
C ILE A 135 2.96 -2.89 13.37
N ASN A 136 3.48 -3.72 14.26
CA ASN A 136 3.29 -5.17 14.19
C ASN A 136 1.83 -5.56 14.38
N SER A 137 1.09 -4.86 15.26
CA SER A 137 -0.36 -4.99 15.38
C SER A 137 -1.07 -4.63 14.07
N LEU A 138 -0.74 -3.49 13.48
CA LEU A 138 -1.30 -3.07 12.19
C LEU A 138 -0.99 -4.07 11.06
N LYS A 139 0.25 -4.54 10.97
CA LYS A 139 0.65 -5.58 10.00
C LYS A 139 -0.14 -6.88 10.21
N LYS A 140 -0.32 -7.26 11.47
CA LYS A 140 -1.09 -8.46 11.83
C LYS A 140 -2.57 -8.28 11.49
N ASP A 141 -3.18 -7.15 11.82
CA ASP A 141 -4.59 -6.88 11.50
C ASP A 141 -4.84 -6.91 9.99
N ILE A 142 -3.91 -6.37 9.19
CA ILE A 142 -3.92 -6.43 7.72
C ILE A 142 -3.76 -7.88 7.24
N HIS A 143 -2.81 -8.63 7.79
CA HIS A 143 -2.59 -10.03 7.42
C HIS A 143 -3.80 -10.91 7.76
N ASP A 144 -4.37 -10.75 8.94
CA ASP A 144 -5.53 -11.52 9.42
C ASP A 144 -6.79 -11.19 8.58
N HIS A 145 -6.97 -9.92 8.18
CA HIS A 145 -8.01 -9.54 7.22
C HIS A 145 -7.76 -10.08 5.82
N SER A 146 -6.52 -10.00 5.31
CA SER A 146 -6.14 -10.53 4.01
C SER A 146 -6.28 -12.05 3.94
N THR A 147 -6.00 -12.76 5.03
CA THR A 147 -6.12 -14.23 5.10
C THR A 147 -7.59 -14.66 5.24
N SER A 148 -8.41 -13.93 5.98
CA SER A 148 -9.87 -14.15 6.01
C SER A 148 -10.52 -13.97 4.63
N LEU A 149 -9.98 -13.07 3.81
CA LEU A 149 -10.41 -12.86 2.42
C LEU A 149 -9.99 -14.00 1.47
N GLN A 150 -8.94 -14.76 1.78
CA GLN A 150 -8.50 -15.93 0.98
C GLN A 150 -9.35 -17.18 1.20
N VAL A 151 -10.05 -17.31 2.32
CA VAL A 151 -10.93 -18.46 2.62
C VAL A 151 -12.26 -18.41 1.83
N LEU A 152 -12.54 -17.28 1.17
CA LEU A 152 -13.78 -17.01 0.43
C LEU A 152 -13.61 -17.00 -1.11
N ILE A 153 -12.40 -17.27 -1.62
CA ILE A 153 -12.11 -17.51 -3.06
C ILE A 153 -12.05 -19.02 -3.30
#